data_AF-A0A0W4ZR79-F1
#
_entry.id   AF-A0A0W4ZR79-F1
#
_cell.length_a   1.000
_cell.length_b   1.000
_cell.length_c   1.000
_cell.angle_alpha   90.00
_cell.angle_beta   90.00
_cell.angle_gamma   90.00
#
_symmetry.space_group_name_H-M   'P 1'
#
loop_
_entity.id
_entity.type
_entity.pdbx_description
1 polymer ?
#
loop_
_entity_poly.entity_id
_entity_poly.type
_entity_poly.pdbx_seq_one_letter_code
_entity_poly.pdbx_strand_id
1 'polypeptide(L)'
;MDSLEETKLQLYTSFSSASLFIQSSTLRLQFLLETTQLPFEIVDLATNPKAKELWYRCNEGKSLPAVVKQGKIIGNIHDIENANELGQLKEILVEKTFS
;
A
#
# COMPACT_ATOMS: atom_id res chain seq x y z
N MET A 1 -13.20 -18.33 11.45
CA MET A 1 -12.57 -17.04 11.81
C MET A 1 -11.27 -16.96 11.05
N ASP A 2 -11.01 -16.17 9.99
CA ASP A 2 -11.73 -15.13 9.27
C ASP A 2 -11.16 -15.14 7.82
N SER A 3 -11.77 -15.88 6.90
CA SER A 3 -11.24 -16.11 5.53
C SER A 3 -11.42 -14.93 4.57
N LEU A 4 -11.62 -13.71 5.08
CA LEU A 4 -11.82 -12.48 4.30
C LEU A 4 -10.61 -11.53 4.36
N GLU A 5 -9.63 -11.79 5.22
CA GLU A 5 -8.38 -11.02 5.31
C GLU A 5 -7.36 -11.42 4.24
N GLU A 6 -7.51 -12.60 3.61
CA GLU A 6 -6.52 -13.15 2.69
C GLU A 6 -6.39 -12.38 1.35
N THR A 7 -7.21 -11.37 1.04
CA THR A 7 -7.09 -10.67 -0.27
C THR A 7 -7.21 -9.15 -0.22
N LYS A 8 -7.27 -8.54 0.98
CA LYS A 8 -7.43 -7.08 1.09
C LYS A 8 -6.11 -6.35 0.87
N LEU A 9 -6.16 -5.31 0.03
CA LEU A 9 -5.07 -4.37 -0.14
C LEU A 9 -5.03 -3.42 1.06
N GLN A 10 -3.84 -3.06 1.51
CA GLN A 10 -3.63 -2.17 2.64
C GLN A 10 -2.73 -1.02 2.21
N LEU A 11 -3.21 0.21 2.33
CA LEU A 11 -2.42 1.42 2.11
C LEU A 11 -1.74 1.81 3.42
N TYR A 12 -0.45 1.55 3.52
CA TYR A 12 0.35 1.92 4.67
C TYR A 12 0.75 3.39 4.55
N THR A 13 0.44 4.15 5.58
CA THR A 13 0.79 5.57 5.67
C THR A 13 1.20 5.94 7.09
N SER A 14 1.69 7.17 7.25
CA SER A 14 2.01 7.76 8.54
C SER A 14 1.42 9.16 8.60
N PHE A 15 0.19 9.27 9.11
CA PHE A 15 -0.48 10.56 9.28
C PHE A 15 0.22 11.43 10.32
N SER A 16 0.97 10.80 11.24
CA SER A 16 1.78 11.51 12.24
C SER A 16 3.04 12.16 11.66
N SER A 17 3.39 11.91 10.40
CA SER A 17 4.49 12.61 9.75
C SER A 17 4.02 14.00 9.31
N ALA A 18 4.64 15.07 9.81
CA ALA A 18 4.38 16.46 9.37
C ALA A 18 4.82 16.75 7.92
N SER A 19 4.94 15.72 7.08
CA SER A 19 5.42 15.78 5.72
C SER A 19 4.24 15.93 4.75
N LEU A 20 4.17 17.09 4.09
CA LEU A 20 3.21 17.37 3.02
C LEU A 20 3.35 16.39 1.84
N PHE A 21 4.56 15.86 1.63
CA PHE A 21 4.80 14.84 0.61
C PHE A 21 4.05 13.54 0.94
N ILE A 22 4.14 13.07 2.19
CA ILE A 22 3.44 11.84 2.61
C ILE A 22 1.93 12.01 2.49
N GLN A 23 1.38 13.15 2.88
CA GLN A 23 -0.06 13.43 2.76
C GLN A 23 -0.51 13.43 1.29
N SER A 24 0.18 14.18 0.42
CA SER A 24 -0.16 14.25 -1.01
C SER A 24 -0.02 12.90 -1.70
N SER A 25 1.06 12.17 -1.45
CA SER A 25 1.27 10.83 -2.01
C SER A 25 0.23 9.83 -1.50
N THR A 26 -0.25 9.98 -0.26
CA THR A 26 -1.28 9.09 0.30
C THR A 26 -2.59 9.29 -0.43
N LEU A 27 -3.02 10.55 -0.61
CA LEU A 27 -4.22 10.88 -1.38
C LEU A 27 -4.13 10.40 -2.83
N ARG A 28 -2.94 10.53 -3.44
CA ARG A 28 -2.69 10.06 -4.81
C ARG A 28 -2.81 8.54 -4.92
N LEU A 29 -2.18 7.80 -4.01
CA LEU A 29 -2.32 6.33 -3.95
C LEU A 29 -3.76 5.92 -3.69
N GLN A 30 -4.45 6.60 -2.78
CA GLN A 30 -5.86 6.34 -2.49
C GLN A 30 -6.70 6.46 -3.76
N PHE A 31 -6.55 7.56 -4.51
CA PHE A 31 -7.26 7.74 -5.77
C PHE A 31 -6.95 6.63 -6.78
N LEU A 32 -5.67 6.27 -6.96
CA LEU A 32 -5.27 5.20 -7.88
C LEU A 32 -5.84 3.83 -7.49
N LEU A 33 -5.92 3.52 -6.20
CA LEU A 33 -6.55 2.28 -5.75
C LEU A 33 -8.06 2.31 -6.01
N GLU A 34 -8.73 3.44 -5.75
CA GLU A 34 -10.17 3.61 -6.05
C GLU A 34 -10.49 3.40 -7.53
N THR A 35 -9.64 3.86 -8.47
CA THR A 35 -9.88 3.64 -9.91
C THR A 35 -9.87 2.16 -10.31
N THR A 36 -9.16 1.32 -9.56
CA THR A 36 -9.09 -0.13 -9.83
C THR A 36 -10.32 -0.87 -9.32
N GLN A 37 -11.17 -0.22 -8.51
CA GLN A 37 -12.34 -0.79 -7.83
C GLN A 37 -12.00 -2.00 -6.95
N LEU A 38 -10.75 -2.10 -6.50
CA LEU A 38 -10.31 -3.15 -5.58
C LEU A 38 -10.55 -2.68 -4.14
N PRO A 39 -11.14 -3.50 -3.26
CA PRO A 39 -11.33 -3.13 -1.87
C PRO A 39 -9.97 -3.01 -1.18
N PHE A 40 -9.74 -1.87 -0.52
CA PHE A 40 -8.56 -1.63 0.29
C PHE A 40 -8.90 -0.97 1.62
N GLU A 41 -7.97 -1.06 2.57
CA GLU A 41 -8.02 -0.36 3.85
C GLU A 41 -6.82 0.58 3.98
N ILE A 42 -7.00 1.69 4.70
CA ILE A 42 -5.89 2.61 5.01
C ILE A 42 -5.41 2.27 6.41
N VAL A 43 -4.13 1.92 6.52
CA VAL A 43 -3.51 1.52 7.78
C VAL A 43 -2.46 2.55 8.15
N ASP A 44 -2.69 3.22 9.28
CA ASP A 44 -1.74 4.16 9.84
C ASP A 44 -0.74 3.44 10.76
N LEU A 45 0.55 3.58 10.46
CA LEU A 45 1.61 2.93 11.23
C LEU A 45 1.80 3.54 12.62
N ALA A 46 1.33 4.77 12.87
CA ALA A 46 1.42 5.38 14.18
C ALA A 46 0.43 4.74 15.16
N THR A 47 -0.74 4.30 14.67
CA THR A 47 -1.80 3.67 15.48
C THR A 47 -1.76 2.15 15.46
N ASN A 48 -1.18 1.51 14.43
CA ASN A 48 -1.13 0.06 14.30
C ASN A 48 0.30 -0.51 14.50
N PRO A 49 0.65 -1.00 15.69
CA PRO A 49 1.99 -1.50 15.99
C PRO A 49 2.36 -2.76 15.21
N LYS A 50 1.39 -3.61 14.83
CA LYS A 50 1.64 -4.82 14.02
C LYS A 50 2.02 -4.45 12.59
N ALA A 51 1.28 -3.53 11.98
CA ALA A 51 1.60 -3.00 10.65
C ALA A 51 2.96 -2.29 10.65
N LYS A 52 3.26 -1.56 11.72
CA LYS A 52 4.56 -0.91 11.92
C LYS A 52 5.69 -1.93 11.96
N GLU A 53 5.57 -2.99 12.76
CA GLU A 53 6.57 -4.06 12.80
C GLU A 53 6.77 -4.71 11.43
N LEU A 54 5.68 -5.06 10.74
CA LEU A 54 5.74 -5.65 9.41
C LEU A 54 6.44 -4.72 8.42
N TRP A 55 6.12 -3.43 8.44
CA TRP A 55 6.77 -2.43 7.60
C TRP A 55 8.28 -2.36 7.88
N TYR A 56 8.72 -2.29 9.14
CA TYR A 56 10.14 -2.26 9.44
C TYR A 56 10.88 -3.53 9.01
N ARG A 57 10.22 -4.69 9.03
CA ARG A 57 10.80 -5.96 8.58
C ARG A 57 10.82 -6.10 7.05
N CYS A 58 9.81 -5.58 6.37
CA CYS A 58 9.57 -5.83 4.95
C CYS A 58 9.74 -4.61 4.05
N ASN A 59 10.10 -3.41 4.53
CA ASN A 59 10.13 -2.20 3.68
C ASN A 59 11.06 -2.28 2.47
N GLU A 60 12.06 -3.16 2.45
CA GLU A 60 12.98 -3.35 1.31
C GLU A 60 13.63 -2.03 0.82
N GLY A 61 13.82 -1.05 1.71
CA GLY A 61 14.31 0.30 1.38
C GLY A 61 13.26 1.26 0.82
N LYS A 62 11.98 0.88 0.79
CA LYS A 62 10.88 1.70 0.26
C LYS A 62 10.41 2.72 1.29
N SER A 63 9.99 3.88 0.78
CA SER A 63 9.40 4.96 1.55
C SER A 63 7.88 4.83 1.65
N LEU A 64 7.32 5.39 2.72
CA LEU A 64 5.87 5.61 2.83
C LEU A 64 5.46 6.83 1.99
N PRO A 65 4.22 6.86 1.48
CA PRO A 65 3.18 5.82 1.59
C PRO A 65 3.37 4.69 0.57
N ALA A 66 2.84 3.51 0.90
CA ALA A 66 3.00 2.31 0.08
C ALA A 66 1.84 1.33 0.21
N VAL A 67 1.66 0.52 -0.82
CA VAL A 67 0.62 -0.51 -0.90
C VAL A 67 1.18 -1.84 -0.45
N VAL A 68 0.46 -2.51 0.44
CA VAL A 68 0.78 -3.80 1.04
C VAL A 68 -0.36 -4.76 0.78
N LYS A 69 -0.06 -6.02 0.51
CA LYS A 69 -1.05 -7.09 0.33
C LYS A 69 -0.56 -8.33 1.03
N GLN A 70 -1.37 -8.91 1.92
CA GLN A 70 -1.02 -10.13 2.66
C GLN A 70 0.37 -10.04 3.34
N GLY A 71 0.72 -8.86 3.87
CA GLY A 71 2.02 -8.65 4.51
C GLY A 71 3.23 -8.52 3.56
N LYS A 72 3.01 -8.47 2.24
CA LYS A 72 4.03 -8.18 1.24
C LYS A 72 3.85 -6.79 0.66
N ILE A 73 4.95 -6.06 0.48
CA ILE A 73 4.92 -4.71 -0.06
C ILE A 73 4.89 -4.77 -1.58
N ILE A 74 3.78 -4.30 -2.15
CA ILE A 74 3.57 -4.26 -3.60
C ILE A 74 4.49 -3.20 -4.21
N GLY A 75 4.45 -1.99 -3.65
CA GLY A 75 5.20 -0.82 -4.12
C GLY A 75 4.84 0.47 -3.38
N ASN A 76 5.71 1.48 -3.48
CA ASN A 76 5.45 2.83 -3.00
C ASN A 76 4.73 3.67 -4.07
N ILE A 77 4.52 4.97 -3.81
CA ILE A 77 3.91 5.87 -4.80
C ILE A 77 4.56 5.82 -6.19
N HIS A 78 5.89 5.81 -6.31
CA HIS A 78 6.58 5.74 -7.61
C HIS A 78 6.33 4.42 -8.33
N ASP A 79 6.40 3.29 -7.63
CA ASP A 79 6.14 1.97 -8.22
C ASP A 79 4.72 1.89 -8.79
N ILE A 80 3.75 2.41 -8.03
CA ILE A 80 2.33 2.42 -8.39
C ILE A 80 2.05 3.38 -9.55
N GLU A 81 2.66 4.56 -9.57
CA GLU A 81 2.52 5.50 -10.70
C GLU A 81 3.14 4.93 -11.97
N ASN A 82 4.35 4.36 -11.89
CA ASN A 82 4.98 3.72 -13.04
C ASN A 82 4.12 2.58 -13.60
N ALA A 83 3.53 1.73 -12.72
CA ALA A 83 2.62 0.69 -13.17
C ALA A 83 1.32 1.26 -13.78
N ASN A 84 0.82 2.39 -13.28
CA ASN A 84 -0.32 3.08 -13.86
C ASN A 84 0.01 3.64 -15.26
N GLU A 85 1.19 4.20 -15.45
CA GLU A 85 1.67 4.68 -16.75
C GLU A 85 1.84 3.55 -17.77
N LEU A 86 2.28 2.37 -17.31
CA LEU A 86 2.40 1.16 -18.13
C LEU A 86 1.06 0.44 -18.36
N GLY A 87 -0.04 0.89 -17.73
CA GLY A 87 -1.35 0.21 -17.79
C GLY A 87 -1.43 -1.11 -17.02
N GLN A 88 -0.43 -1.41 -16.18
CA GLN A 88 -0.31 -2.65 -15.41
C GLN A 88 -0.74 -2.51 -13.94
N LEU A 89 -1.30 -1.36 -13.54
CA LEU A 89 -1.69 -1.09 -12.15
C LEU A 89 -2.55 -2.20 -11.53
N LYS A 90 -3.63 -2.61 -12.21
CA LYS A 90 -4.52 -3.65 -11.69
C LYS A 90 -3.83 -5.01 -11.61
N GLU A 91 -2.99 -5.32 -12.59
CA GLU A 91 -2.23 -6.57 -12.65
C GLU A 91 -1.29 -6.70 -11.45
N ILE A 92 -0.49 -5.67 -11.15
CA ILE A 92 0.45 -5.71 -10.02
C ILE A 92 -0.25 -5.79 -8.65
N LEU A 93 -1.47 -5.27 -8.53
CA LEU A 93 -2.28 -5.34 -7.31
C LEU A 93 -2.92 -6.71 -7.13
N VAL A 94 -3.22 -7.42 -8.22
CA VAL A 94 -3.85 -8.74 -8.20
C VAL A 94 -2.80 -9.87 -8.16
N GLU A 95 -1.79 -9.84 -9.01
CA GLU A 95 -0.88 -10.97 -9.29
C GLU A 95 0.30 -11.13 -8.34
N LYS A 96 0.71 -10.13 -7.55
CA LYS A 96 1.96 -10.22 -6.75
C LYS A 96 1.96 -11.21 -5.58
N THR A 97 1.10 -12.23 -5.60
CA THR A 97 1.23 -13.47 -4.83
C THR A 97 2.33 -14.35 -5.48
N PHE A 98 3.60 -13.95 -5.34
CA PHE A 98 4.69 -14.87 -5.69
C PHE A 98 4.80 -15.95 -4.62
N SER A 99 4.78 -17.20 -5.10
CA SER A 99 5.09 -18.46 -4.41
C SER A 99 6.45 -18.45 -3.70
#